data_AF-A0A496R957-F1
#
_entry.id   AF-A0A496R957-F1
#
_cell.length_a   1.000
_cell.length_b   1.000
_cell.length_c   1.000
_cell.angle_alpha   90.00
_cell.angle_beta   90.00
_cell.angle_gamma   90.00
#
_symmetry.space_group_name_H-M   'P 1'
#
loop_
_entity.id
_entity.type
_entity.pdbx_description
1 polymer ?
#
loop_
_entity_poly.entity_id
_entity_poly.type
_entity_poly.pdbx_seq_one_letter_code
_entity_poly.pdbx_strand_id
1 'polypeptide(L)'
;MNVNPHDYNREERKRATWWSSRHSTASKGAASLKRIRRLTLIDLLLLLVMMGVLIPWVLQMDSRIEAGPYRVRLDNHRRKDSFVITLKIILPRGSDVVDDESFVGWRILDDEGLIIHQEFDLPPIPGSSREFIYLLKPDVRYLCEIIAGSETLEIQIPDE
;
A
#
# COMPACT_ATOMS: atom_id res chain seq x y z
N MET A 1 -15.54 -41.65 -68.37
CA MET A 1 -16.61 -41.37 -67.39
C MET A 1 -16.63 -39.88 -67.14
N ASN A 2 -17.68 -39.20 -67.60
CA ASN A 2 -17.81 -37.75 -67.56
C ASN A 2 -18.55 -37.38 -66.26
N VAL A 3 -17.80 -37.06 -65.20
CA VAL A 3 -18.39 -36.71 -63.90
C VAL A 3 -18.67 -35.21 -63.91
N ASN A 4 -19.96 -34.87 -63.93
CA ASN A 4 -20.44 -33.50 -64.00
C ASN A 4 -20.10 -32.76 -62.68
N PRO A 5 -19.38 -31.62 -62.71
CA PRO A 5 -18.93 -30.91 -61.49
C PRO A 5 -20.08 -30.37 -60.61
N HIS A 6 -21.32 -30.42 -61.08
CA HIS A 6 -22.51 -29.98 -60.33
C HIS A 6 -23.03 -31.01 -59.31
N ASP A 7 -22.66 -32.29 -59.40
CA ASP A 7 -23.14 -33.30 -58.44
C ASP A 7 -22.43 -33.21 -57.08
N TYR A 8 -21.17 -32.77 -57.05
CA TYR A 8 -20.43 -32.51 -55.79
C TYR A 8 -21.15 -31.50 -54.89
N ASN A 9 -21.82 -30.51 -55.48
CA ASN A 9 -22.43 -29.40 -54.74
C ASN A 9 -23.73 -29.81 -54.02
N ARG A 10 -24.38 -30.91 -54.44
CA ARG A 10 -25.66 -31.34 -53.86
C ARG A 10 -25.48 -32.18 -52.59
N GLU A 11 -24.42 -32.97 -52.51
CA GLU A 11 -24.11 -33.78 -51.32
C GLU A 11 -23.49 -32.95 -50.20
N GLU A 12 -22.62 -31.99 -50.52
CA GLU A 12 -22.08 -31.05 -49.52
C GLU A 12 -23.17 -30.18 -48.88
N ARG A 13 -24.14 -29.70 -49.68
CA ARG A 13 -25.28 -28.93 -49.16
C ARG A 13 -26.16 -29.74 -48.20
N LYS A 14 -26.31 -31.04 -48.41
CA LYS A 14 -27.05 -31.93 -47.49
C LYS A 14 -26.28 -32.19 -46.19
N ARG A 15 -24.94 -32.25 -46.23
CA ARG A 15 -24.11 -32.36 -45.02
C ARG A 15 -24.09 -31.07 -44.21
N ALA A 16 -24.08 -29.91 -44.89
CA ALA A 16 -24.14 -28.60 -44.25
C ALA A 16 -25.46 -28.35 -43.51
N THR A 17 -26.61 -28.78 -44.06
CA THR A 17 -27.92 -28.62 -43.42
C THR A 17 -28.14 -29.56 -42.24
N TRP A 18 -27.50 -30.74 -42.23
CA TRP A 18 -27.52 -31.62 -41.06
C TRP A 18 -26.76 -31.02 -39.87
N TRP A 19 -25.63 -30.34 -40.12
CA TRP A 19 -24.89 -29.63 -39.07
C TRP A 19 -25.63 -28.39 -38.52
N SER A 20 -26.33 -27.64 -39.37
CA SER A 20 -27.03 -26.42 -38.92
C SER A 20 -28.34 -26.70 -38.19
N SER A 21 -29.01 -27.83 -38.47
CA SER A 21 -30.27 -28.20 -37.80
C SER A 21 -30.10 -28.78 -36.39
N ARG A 22 -28.91 -29.27 -36.02
CA ARG A 22 -28.61 -29.74 -34.65
C ARG A 22 -28.29 -28.60 -33.67
N HIS A 23 -28.17 -27.37 -34.14
CA HIS A 23 -27.93 -26.19 -33.31
C HIS A 23 -29.10 -25.19 -33.28
N SER A 24 -30.31 -25.61 -33.66
CA SER A 24 -31.53 -24.87 -33.31
C SER A 24 -32.18 -25.48 -32.07
N THR A 25 -31.84 -24.92 -30.90
CA THR A 25 -32.73 -24.66 -29.76
C THR A 25 -31.92 -24.46 -28.48
N ALA A 26 -31.73 -23.20 -28.07
CA ALA A 26 -31.83 -22.84 -26.66
C ALA A 26 -31.98 -21.33 -26.54
N SER A 27 -33.22 -20.90 -26.36
CA SER A 27 -33.65 -19.62 -25.79
C SER A 27 -33.13 -19.41 -24.36
N LYS A 28 -31.82 -19.49 -24.14
CA LYS A 28 -31.15 -19.27 -22.84
C LYS A 28 -30.33 -17.98 -22.78
N GLY A 29 -30.41 -17.13 -23.82
CA GLY A 29 -29.63 -15.89 -23.92
C GLY A 29 -29.94 -14.88 -22.81
N ALA A 30 -31.21 -14.65 -22.48
CA ALA A 30 -31.59 -13.61 -21.51
C ALA A 30 -31.31 -13.99 -20.03
N ALA A 31 -31.41 -15.27 -19.67
CA ALA A 31 -31.12 -15.75 -18.32
C ALA A 31 -29.60 -15.97 -18.08
N SER A 32 -28.87 -16.39 -19.12
CA SER A 32 -27.40 -16.53 -19.11
C SER A 32 -26.70 -15.17 -19.02
N LEU A 33 -27.11 -14.19 -19.84
CA LEU A 33 -26.56 -12.82 -19.78
C LEU A 33 -26.83 -12.14 -18.43
N LYS A 34 -27.99 -12.38 -17.80
CA LYS A 34 -28.28 -11.89 -16.45
C LYS A 34 -27.37 -12.50 -15.39
N ARG A 35 -27.04 -13.80 -15.48
CA ARG A 35 -26.09 -14.46 -14.55
C ARG A 35 -24.66 -14.00 -14.76
N ILE A 36 -24.22 -13.86 -16.01
CA ILE A 36 -22.88 -13.36 -16.34
C ILE A 36 -22.71 -11.92 -15.83
N ARG A 37 -23.71 -11.05 -16.04
CA ARG A 37 -23.70 -9.68 -15.50
C ARG A 37 -23.69 -9.63 -13.98
N ARG A 38 -24.36 -10.56 -13.30
CA ARG A 38 -24.33 -10.66 -11.83
C ARG A 38 -22.97 -11.11 -11.32
N LEU A 39 -22.33 -12.07 -12.00
CA LEU A 39 -20.98 -12.53 -11.65
C LEU A 39 -19.95 -11.41 -11.83
N THR A 40 -20.00 -10.66 -12.93
CA THR A 40 -19.09 -9.52 -13.13
C THR A 40 -19.32 -8.41 -12.10
N LEU A 41 -20.56 -8.21 -11.65
CA LEU A 41 -20.89 -7.20 -10.64
C LEU A 41 -20.41 -7.61 -9.24
N ILE A 42 -20.52 -8.90 -8.90
CA ILE A 42 -19.97 -9.46 -7.66
C ILE A 42 -18.44 -9.36 -7.66
N ASP A 43 -17.79 -9.68 -8.79
CA ASP A 43 -16.34 -9.60 -8.92
C ASP A 43 -15.82 -8.16 -8.79
N LEU A 44 -16.51 -7.20 -9.40
CA LEU A 44 -16.18 -5.77 -9.29
C LEU A 44 -16.42 -5.25 -7.87
N LEU A 45 -17.47 -5.71 -7.19
CA LEU A 45 -17.74 -5.38 -5.79
C LEU A 45 -16.69 -5.99 -4.86
N LEU A 46 -16.23 -7.22 -5.14
CA LEU A 46 -15.18 -7.89 -4.38
C LEU A 46 -13.83 -7.17 -4.58
N LEU A 47 -13.50 -6.77 -5.81
CA LEU A 47 -12.33 -5.93 -6.10
C LEU A 47 -12.39 -4.59 -5.35
N LEU A 48 -13.56 -3.96 -5.27
CA LEU A 48 -13.75 -2.70 -4.55
C LEU A 48 -13.60 -2.87 -3.04
N VAL A 49 -14.12 -3.96 -2.47
CA VAL A 49 -13.92 -4.30 -1.05
C VAL A 49 -12.46 -4.62 -0.76
N MET A 50 -11.79 -5.37 -1.62
CA MET A 50 -10.36 -5.68 -1.48
C MET A 50 -9.50 -4.41 -1.58
N MET A 51 -9.84 -3.48 -2.49
CA MET A 51 -9.19 -2.17 -2.57
C MET A 51 -9.44 -1.32 -1.31
N GLY A 52 -10.68 -1.28 -0.82
CA GLY A 52 -11.06 -0.41 0.31
C GLY A 52 -10.67 -0.94 1.69
N VAL A 53 -10.53 -2.25 1.86
CA VAL A 53 -10.27 -2.88 3.16
C VAL A 53 -8.88 -3.48 3.23
N LEU A 54 -8.41 -4.16 2.18
CA LEU A 54 -7.13 -4.86 2.22
C LEU A 54 -5.94 -3.90 2.07
N ILE A 55 -6.05 -2.90 1.20
CA ILE A 55 -4.95 -1.96 0.95
C ILE A 55 -4.64 -1.10 2.19
N PRO A 56 -5.63 -0.48 2.87
CA PRO A 56 -5.35 0.28 4.08
C PRO A 56 -4.81 -0.59 5.21
N TRP A 57 -5.27 -1.84 5.32
CA TRP A 57 -4.82 -2.75 6.38
C TRP A 57 -3.39 -3.25 6.16
N VAL A 58 -3.00 -3.53 4.91
CA VAL A 58 -1.61 -3.87 4.57
C VAL A 58 -0.68 -2.67 4.75
N LEU A 59 -1.11 -1.46 4.42
CA LEU A 59 -0.31 -0.25 4.61
C LEU A 59 -0.14 0.13 6.09
N GLN A 60 -1.12 -0.17 6.95
CA GLN A 60 -1.03 0.08 8.39
C GLN A 60 0.00 -0.82 9.11
N MET A 61 0.44 -1.92 8.50
CA MET A 61 1.22 -2.95 9.20
C MET A 61 2.74 -2.76 9.17
N ASP A 62 3.25 -1.83 8.34
CA ASP A 62 4.66 -1.44 8.30
C ASP A 62 4.85 0.00 8.78
N SER A 63 4.69 0.24 10.08
CA SER A 63 5.14 1.49 10.74
C SER A 63 6.67 1.63 10.82
N ARG A 64 7.40 0.88 9.99
CA ARG A 64 8.85 0.95 9.86
C ARG A 64 9.17 1.86 8.69
N ILE A 65 9.38 3.13 9.01
CA ILE A 65 9.78 4.10 8.01
C ILE A 65 11.29 3.98 7.84
N GLU A 66 11.71 3.70 6.62
CA GLU A 66 13.13 3.65 6.25
C GLU A 66 13.51 5.04 5.72
N ALA A 67 14.50 5.68 6.36
CA ALA A 67 15.09 6.93 5.91
C ALA A 67 16.52 6.63 5.46
N GLY A 68 16.70 6.40 4.16
CA GLY A 68 17.96 6.01 3.57
C GLY A 68 18.53 4.75 4.26
N PRO A 69 19.74 4.81 4.83
CA PRO A 69 20.35 3.67 5.52
C PRO A 69 19.78 3.43 6.93
N TYR A 70 18.95 4.34 7.44
CA TYR A 70 18.43 4.29 8.79
C TYR A 70 17.04 3.66 8.83
N ARG A 71 16.84 2.80 9.82
CA ARG A 71 15.52 2.34 10.23
C ARG A 71 15.02 3.22 11.36
N VAL A 72 13.90 3.89 11.13
CA VAL A 72 13.28 4.80 12.08
C VAL A 72 12.06 4.13 12.72
N ARG A 73 11.92 4.28 14.03
CA ARG A 73 10.73 3.89 14.79
C ARG A 73 10.30 5.05 15.66
N LEU A 74 9.01 5.34 15.61
CA LEU A 74 8.38 6.34 16.47
C LEU A 74 7.37 5.59 17.34
N ASP A 75 7.66 5.52 18.62
CA ASP A 75 6.75 4.95 19.62
C ASP A 75 6.13 6.09 20.42
N ASN A 76 4.82 6.03 20.62
CA ASN A 76 4.08 6.98 21.43
C ASN A 76 3.41 6.28 22.61
N HIS A 77 3.42 6.92 23.77
CA HIS A 77 2.77 6.38 24.97
C HIS A 77 2.14 7.49 25.79
N ARG A 78 0.83 7.38 26.04
CA ARG A 78 0.07 8.33 26.87
C ARG A 78 0.21 7.96 28.35
N ARG A 79 0.68 8.90 29.17
CA ARG A 79 0.81 8.75 30.62
C ARG A 79 0.01 9.83 31.34
N LYS A 80 -1.22 9.50 31.76
CA LYS A 80 -2.16 10.37 32.51
C LYS A 80 -2.30 11.79 31.93
N ASP A 81 -1.39 12.70 32.32
CA ASP A 81 -1.42 14.12 31.95
C ASP A 81 -0.33 14.50 30.92
N SER A 82 0.43 13.54 30.39
CA SER A 82 1.50 13.78 29.43
C SER A 82 1.50 12.76 28.29
N PHE A 83 1.89 13.21 27.11
CA PHE A 83 2.12 12.36 25.95
C PHE A 83 3.63 12.18 25.76
N VAL A 84 4.13 10.96 25.92
CA VAL A 84 5.56 10.66 25.75
C VAL A 84 5.77 10.17 24.33
N ILE A 85 6.71 10.78 23.63
CA ILE A 85 7.17 10.29 22.32
C ILE A 85 8.59 9.81 22.46
N THR A 86 8.87 8.65 21.87
CA THR A 86 10.20 8.07 21.76
C THR A 86 10.53 7.84 20.29
N LEU A 87 11.56 8.51 19.81
CA LEU A 87 12.13 8.28 18.49
C LEU A 87 13.34 7.39 18.63
N LYS A 88 13.38 6.31 17.85
CA LYS A 88 14.52 5.41 17.76
C LYS A 88 15.01 5.33 16.33
N ILE A 89 16.23 5.84 16.11
CA ILE A 89 16.93 5.79 14.83
C ILE A 89 18.00 4.69 14.92
N ILE A 90 17.91 3.69 14.04
CA ILE A 90 18.77 2.51 14.06
C ILE A 90 19.56 2.46 12.76
N LEU A 91 20.88 2.29 12.85
CA LEU A 91 21.71 1.94 11.69
C LEU A 91 21.94 0.42 11.71
N PRO A 92 21.43 -0.35 10.73
CA PRO A 92 21.63 -1.80 10.67
C PRO A 92 23.10 -2.22 10.59
N ARG A 93 23.40 -3.45 11.03
CA ARG A 93 24.75 -4.03 10.83
C ARG A 93 24.96 -4.29 9.35
N GLY A 94 26.07 -3.79 8.80
CA GLY A 94 26.41 -3.95 7.38
C GLY A 94 26.01 -2.76 6.49
N SER A 95 25.38 -1.73 7.05
CA SER A 95 25.28 -0.43 6.39
C SER A 95 26.66 0.25 6.39
N ASP A 96 26.96 0.96 5.32
CA ASP A 96 28.17 1.79 5.25
C ASP A 96 28.13 2.87 6.33
N VAL A 97 29.32 3.24 6.83
CA VAL A 97 29.46 4.33 7.78
C VAL A 97 28.97 5.60 7.08
N VAL A 98 27.93 6.22 7.65
CA VAL A 98 27.38 7.47 7.15
C VAL A 98 28.32 8.60 7.53
N ASP A 99 28.47 9.56 6.62
CA ASP A 99 29.45 10.64 6.69
C ASP A 99 29.39 11.40 8.04
N ASP A 100 30.56 11.77 8.58
CA ASP A 100 30.70 12.39 9.91
C ASP A 100 30.05 13.79 10.01
N GLU A 101 29.70 14.40 8.88
CA GLU A 101 28.99 15.69 8.82
C GLU A 101 27.45 15.55 8.92
N SER A 102 26.94 14.33 8.90
CA SER A 102 25.51 14.05 9.04
C SER A 102 25.07 14.16 10.50
N PHE A 103 23.82 14.57 10.72
CA PHE A 103 23.18 14.52 12.04
C PHE A 103 21.87 13.74 11.97
N VAL A 104 21.47 13.20 13.11
CA VAL A 104 20.21 12.47 13.28
C VAL A 104 19.43 13.06 14.44
N GLY A 105 18.10 13.07 14.36
CA GLY A 105 17.27 13.59 15.44
C GLY A 105 15.89 13.99 14.95
N TRP A 106 15.30 14.98 15.63
CA TRP A 106 13.96 15.45 15.32
C TRP A 106 13.75 16.94 15.57
N ARG A 107 12.72 17.46 14.94
CA ARG A 107 12.06 18.71 15.29
C ARG A 107 10.59 18.41 15.53
N ILE A 108 10.06 18.94 16.61
CA ILE A 108 8.64 18.87 16.92
C ILE A 108 8.09 20.26 16.72
N LEU A 109 7.06 20.36 15.90
CA LEU A 109 6.35 21.57 15.58
C LEU A 109 4.91 21.48 16.09
N ASP A 110 4.35 22.61 16.49
CA ASP A 110 2.92 22.73 16.78
C ASP A 110 2.09 22.85 15.49
N ASP A 111 0.78 23.05 15.63
CA ASP A 111 -0.18 23.18 14.53
C ASP A 111 -0.01 24.48 13.72
N GLU A 112 0.65 25.49 14.30
CA GLU A 112 1.03 26.74 13.62
C GLU A 112 2.38 26.62 12.88
N GLY A 113 3.09 25.49 13.03
CA GLY A 113 4.41 25.26 12.45
C GLY A 113 5.54 25.91 13.25
N LEU A 114 5.32 26.28 14.51
CA LEU A 114 6.37 26.77 15.40
C LEU A 114 7.15 25.58 15.97
N ILE A 115 8.48 25.66 15.92
CA ILE A 115 9.35 24.65 16.52
C ILE A 115 9.26 24.76 18.05
N ILE A 116 8.62 23.78 18.68
CA ILE A 116 8.50 23.69 20.13
C ILE A 116 9.68 22.94 20.76
N HIS A 117 10.30 22.04 20.00
CA HIS A 117 11.45 21.27 20.44
C HIS A 117 12.29 20.82 19.25
N GLN A 118 13.60 20.78 19.45
CA GLN A 118 14.53 20.20 18.50
C GLN A 118 15.67 19.55 19.26
N GLU A 119 16.08 18.38 18.79
CA GLU A 119 17.20 17.63 19.36
C GLU A 119 17.91 16.86 18.25
N PHE A 120 19.23 16.96 18.22
CA PHE A 120 20.09 16.36 17.22
C PHE A 120 21.30 15.72 17.90
N ASP A 121 21.73 14.60 17.37
CA ASP A 121 22.93 13.87 17.81
C ASP A 121 23.69 13.35 16.59
N LEU A 122 24.89 12.84 16.84
CA LEU A 122 25.69 12.12 15.86
C LEU A 122 24.99 10.81 15.46
N PRO A 123 25.10 10.41 14.18
CA PRO A 123 24.60 9.15 13.68
C PRO A 123 24.99 7.95 14.57
N PRO A 124 24.11 6.97 14.76
CA PRO A 124 24.50 5.72 15.41
C PRO A 124 25.53 4.99 14.54
N ILE A 125 26.54 4.39 15.19
CA ILE A 125 27.45 3.46 14.51
C ILE A 125 26.68 2.23 13.98
N PRO A 126 27.18 1.52 12.94
CA PRO A 126 26.51 0.35 12.40
C PRO A 126 26.22 -0.71 13.46
N GLY A 127 24.95 -1.12 13.56
CA GLY A 127 24.45 -2.05 14.55
C GLY A 127 24.05 -1.44 15.90
N SER A 128 24.04 -0.11 16.02
CA SER A 128 23.57 0.62 17.20
C SER A 128 22.35 1.50 16.89
N SER A 129 21.84 2.17 17.92
CA SER A 129 20.69 3.06 17.80
C SER A 129 20.84 4.32 18.64
N ARG A 130 20.24 5.42 18.16
CA ARG A 130 20.00 6.63 18.93
C ARG A 130 18.54 6.71 19.34
N GLU A 131 18.31 7.10 20.58
CA GLU A 131 16.97 7.26 21.15
C GLU A 131 16.79 8.68 21.64
N PHE A 132 15.68 9.31 21.25
CA PHE A 132 15.27 10.64 21.66
C PHE A 132 13.91 10.53 22.36
N ILE A 133 13.72 11.24 23.46
CA ILE A 133 12.51 11.16 24.27
C ILE A 133 12.04 12.56 24.62
N TYR A 134 10.78 12.87 24.31
CA TYR A 134 10.19 14.15 24.65
C TYR A 134 8.78 14.02 25.22
N LEU A 135 8.44 14.96 26.10
CA LEU A 135 7.16 15.05 26.79
C LEU A 135 6.33 16.17 26.17
N LEU A 136 5.22 15.79 25.56
CA LEU A 136 4.25 16.70 24.98
C LEU A 136 3.00 16.84 25.84
N LYS A 137 2.30 17.94 25.63
CA LYS A 137 0.98 18.15 26.24
C LYS A 137 -0.03 17.26 25.54
N PRO A 138 -0.98 16.65 26.28
CA PRO A 138 -2.06 15.90 25.66
C PRO A 138 -2.98 16.84 24.88
N ASP A 139 -3.71 16.27 23.91
CA ASP A 139 -4.80 16.90 23.15
C ASP A 139 -4.38 18.12 22.29
N VAL A 140 -3.09 18.20 21.94
CA VAL A 140 -2.54 19.16 20.98
C VAL A 140 -1.97 18.38 19.79
N ARG A 141 -2.22 18.89 18.58
CA ARG A 141 -1.67 18.29 17.36
C ARG A 141 -0.24 18.73 17.15
N TYR A 142 0.61 17.76 16.86
CA TYR A 142 2.03 17.99 16.64
C TYR A 142 2.48 17.36 15.33
N LEU A 143 3.37 18.07 14.64
CA LEU A 143 4.11 17.57 13.50
C LEU A 143 5.51 17.21 13.97
N CYS A 144 5.94 15.97 13.72
CA CYS A 144 7.31 15.53 14.01
C CYS A 144 8.07 15.42 12.69
N GLU A 145 9.11 16.22 12.54
CA GLU A 145 10.07 16.09 11.46
C GLU A 145 11.28 15.30 11.98
N ILE A 146 11.53 14.13 11.41
CA ILE A 146 12.67 13.29 11.75
C ILE A 146 13.75 13.53 10.72
N ILE A 147 14.94 13.88 11.18
CA ILE A 147 16.10 14.11 10.34
C ILE A 147 17.05 12.94 10.52
N ALA A 148 17.41 12.29 9.41
CA ALA A 148 18.28 11.13 9.39
C ALA A 148 19.32 11.29 8.27
N GLY A 149 20.41 12.02 8.58
CA GLY A 149 21.39 12.42 7.58
C GLY A 149 20.80 13.42 6.60
N SER A 150 20.83 13.10 5.29
CA SER A 150 20.28 13.97 4.24
C SER A 150 18.76 13.87 4.06
N GLU A 151 18.11 12.92 4.74
CA GLU A 151 16.68 12.69 4.59
C GLU A 151 15.89 13.32 5.75
N THR A 152 14.73 13.86 5.42
CA THR A 152 13.76 14.39 6.38
C THR A 152 12.44 13.67 6.17
N LEU A 153 11.90 13.09 7.24
CA LEU A 153 10.61 12.42 7.27
C LEU A 153 9.63 13.26 8.08
N GLU A 154 8.44 13.47 7.55
CA GLU A 154 7.38 14.17 8.25
C GLU A 154 6.35 13.15 8.75
N ILE A 155 6.12 13.14 10.07
CA ILE A 155 5.15 12.27 10.71
C ILE A 155 4.18 13.12 11.52
N GLN A 156 2.89 13.03 11.19
CA GLN A 156 1.84 13.56 12.05
C GLN A 156 1.60 12.58 13.19
N ILE A 157 1.66 13.09 14.43
CA ILE A 157 1.36 12.29 15.60
C ILE A 157 -0.17 12.16 15.68
N PRO A 158 -0.73 10.94 15.59
CA PRO A 158 -2.18 10.76 15.57
C PRO A 158 -2.81 11.16 16.91
N ASP A 159 -3.97 11.80 16.84
CA ASP A 159 -4.89 11.99 17.98
C ASP A 159 -5.47 10.61 18.36
N GLU A 160 -4.89 9.89 19.31
CA GLU A 160 -5.50 8.69 19.95
C GLU A 160 -6.23 9.02 21.27
#